data_AF-A0A2I0QEQ3-F1
#
_entry.id   AF-A0A2I0QEQ3-F1
#
_cell.length_a   1.000
_cell.length_b   1.000
_cell.length_c   1.000
_cell.angle_alpha   90.00
_cell.angle_beta   90.00
_cell.angle_gamma   90.00
#
_symmetry.space_group_name_H-M   'P 1'
#
loop_
_entity.id
_entity.type
_entity.pdbx_description
1 polymer ?
#
loop_
_entity_poly.entity_id
_entity_poly.type
_entity_poly.pdbx_seq_one_letter_code
_entity_poly.pdbx_strand_id
1 'polypeptide(L)'
;DEPTASADPEMQQSFYKLIKELNEKMAIVIVTHDVSAVLQYGKSVACVNRKLYYHGEKEGAIGKLQEAYKCPIELIAHGVPHRVLQDHNK
;
A
#
# COMPACT_ATOMS: atom_id res chain seq x y z
N ASP A 1 11.89 5.46 9.14
CA ASP A 1 11.95 5.63 7.68
C ASP A 1 12.40 4.29 7.10
N GLU A 2 11.65 3.72 6.17
CA GLU A 2 11.85 2.36 5.60
C GLU A 2 12.22 1.27 6.63
N PRO A 3 11.32 0.94 7.58
CA PRO A 3 11.65 0.11 8.75
C PRO A 3 11.99 -1.36 8.42
N THR A 4 11.67 -1.82 7.21
CA THR A 4 11.90 -3.19 6.74
C THR A 4 13.06 -3.31 5.76
N ALA A 5 13.83 -2.24 5.55
CA ALA A 5 15.00 -2.28 4.68
C ALA A 5 16.01 -3.35 5.18
N SER A 6 16.49 -4.19 4.26
CA SER A 6 17.44 -5.29 4.55
C SER A 6 16.95 -6.39 5.49
N ALA A 7 15.65 -6.42 5.84
CA ALA A 7 15.05 -7.51 6.61
C ALA A 7 14.59 -8.65 5.70
N ASP A 8 14.73 -9.89 6.17
CA ASP A 8 14.17 -11.05 5.49
C ASP A 8 12.61 -11.07 5.56
N PRO A 9 11.93 -11.84 4.69
CA PRO A 9 10.46 -11.86 4.65
C PRO A 9 9.78 -12.24 5.97
N GLU A 10 10.39 -13.11 6.78
CA GLU A 10 9.82 -13.54 8.07
C GLU A 10 9.88 -12.40 9.10
N MET A 11 11.00 -11.69 9.14
CA MET A 11 11.16 -10.48 9.94
C MET A 11 10.20 -9.39 9.51
N GLN A 12 10.03 -9.18 8.20
CA GLN A 12 9.08 -8.19 7.68
C GLN A 12 7.64 -8.50 8.13
N GLN A 13 7.22 -9.76 8.04
CA GLN A 13 5.90 -10.20 8.48
C GLN A 13 5.71 -9.97 9.99
N SER A 14 6.72 -10.34 10.80
CA SER A 14 6.70 -10.14 12.24
C SER A 14 6.60 -8.65 12.62
N PHE A 15 7.36 -7.80 11.91
CA PHE A 15 7.31 -6.35 12.07
C PHE A 15 5.91 -5.80 11.78
N TYR A 16 5.33 -6.12 10.63
CA TYR A 16 4.00 -5.61 10.28
C TYR A 16 2.88 -6.14 11.19
N LYS A 17 3.03 -7.36 11.73
CA LYS A 17 2.12 -7.88 12.76
C LYS A 17 2.17 -7.05 14.03
N LEU A 18 3.37 -6.73 14.52
CA LEU A 18 3.55 -5.87 15.69
C LEU A 18 2.96 -4.47 15.46
N ILE A 19 3.23 -3.89 14.29
CA ILE A 19 2.65 -2.60 13.89
C ILE A 19 1.13 -2.63 13.92
N LYS A 20 0.52 -3.72 13.42
CA LYS A 20 -0.94 -3.87 13.42
C LYS A 20 -1.50 -3.87 14.84
N GLU A 21 -0.88 -4.58 15.77
CA GLU A 21 -1.30 -4.62 17.19
C GLU A 21 -1.14 -3.25 17.86
N LEU A 22 -0.05 -2.54 17.58
CA LEU A 22 0.15 -1.18 18.11
C LEU A 22 -0.85 -0.18 17.51
N ASN A 23 -1.23 -0.34 16.24
CA ASN A 23 -2.16 0.55 15.56
C ASN A 23 -3.60 0.51 16.12
N GLU A 24 -3.93 -0.48 16.96
CA GLU A 24 -5.19 -0.51 17.72
C GLU A 24 -5.19 0.49 18.88
N LYS A 25 -4.00 0.87 19.36
CA LYS A 25 -3.82 1.71 20.56
C LYS A 25 -3.27 3.10 20.25
N MET A 26 -2.62 3.27 19.09
CA MET A 26 -2.02 4.54 18.70
C MET A 26 -2.02 4.77 17.19
N ALA A 27 -1.93 6.04 16.79
CA ALA A 27 -1.67 6.39 15.41
C ALA A 27 -0.23 6.02 15.04
N ILE A 28 -0.05 5.39 13.89
CA ILE A 28 1.26 5.01 13.34
C ILE A 28 1.37 5.58 11.94
N VAL A 29 2.50 6.22 11.65
CA VAL A 29 2.85 6.69 10.30
C VAL A 29 4.09 5.92 9.85
N ILE A 30 3.95 5.17 8.75
CA ILE A 30 5.04 4.42 8.13
C ILE A 30 5.33 5.03 6.78
N VAL A 31 6.62 5.26 6.52
CA VAL A 31 7.15 5.63 5.22
C VAL A 31 7.80 4.40 4.63
N THR A 32 7.33 3.98 3.45
CA THR A 32 7.83 2.79 2.75
C THR A 32 7.62 2.96 1.25
N HIS A 33 8.50 2.34 0.46
CA HIS A 33 8.31 2.16 -0.99
C HIS A 33 7.57 0.86 -1.34
N ASP A 34 7.35 -0.04 -0.37
CA ASP A 34 6.66 -1.32 -0.58
C ASP A 34 5.14 -1.16 -0.64
N VAL A 35 4.61 -1.20 -1.87
CA VAL A 35 3.18 -1.10 -2.16
C VAL A 35 2.39 -2.27 -1.57
N SER A 36 2.97 -3.48 -1.54
CA SER A 36 2.29 -4.67 -1.04
C SER A 36 2.00 -4.54 0.46
N ALA A 37 2.97 -4.05 1.22
CA ALA A 37 2.79 -3.77 2.64
C ALA A 37 1.74 -2.67 2.89
N VAL A 38 1.76 -1.59 2.10
CA VAL A 38 0.75 -0.51 2.19
C VAL A 38 -0.65 -1.08 1.97
N LEU A 39 -0.83 -1.93 0.96
CA LEU A 39 -2.11 -2.56 0.66
C LEU A 39 -2.50 -3.60 1.71
N GLN A 40 -1.57 -4.33 2.31
CA GLN A 40 -1.90 -5.38 3.27
C GLN A 40 -2.21 -4.83 4.66
N TYR A 41 -1.48 -3.82 5.13
CA TYR A 41 -1.50 -3.35 6.52
C TYR A 41 -1.97 -1.90 6.69
N GLY A 42 -1.99 -1.09 5.62
CA GLY A 42 -2.37 0.31 5.69
C GLY A 42 -3.87 0.53 5.82
N LYS A 43 -4.28 1.43 6.74
CA LYS A 43 -5.65 1.94 6.84
C LYS A 43 -5.90 3.09 5.87
N SER A 44 -4.91 3.97 5.70
CA SER A 44 -4.97 5.10 4.78
C SER A 44 -3.64 5.30 4.08
N VAL A 45 -3.66 5.93 2.90
CA VAL A 45 -2.48 6.07 2.04
C VAL A 45 -2.29 7.53 1.63
N ALA A 46 -1.04 8.00 1.73
CA ALA A 46 -0.59 9.25 1.17
C ALA A 46 0.65 9.02 0.30
N CYS A 47 0.60 9.42 -0.96
CA CYS A 47 1.70 9.31 -1.90
C CYS A 47 2.47 10.63 -1.97
N VAL A 48 3.80 10.56 -2.00
CA VAL A 48 4.66 11.74 -2.12
C VAL A 48 5.41 11.68 -3.46
N ASN A 49 5.09 12.61 -4.37
CA ASN A 49 5.82 12.80 -5.62
C ASN A 49 5.96 14.30 -5.91
N ARG A 50 6.94 14.95 -5.26
CA ARG A 50 7.12 16.43 -5.20
C ARG A 50 5.95 17.21 -4.58
N LYS A 51 4.77 16.61 -4.52
CA LYS A 51 3.54 17.03 -3.84
C LYS A 51 2.99 15.85 -3.05
N LEU A 52 2.23 16.14 -2.00
CA LEU A 52 1.51 15.15 -1.20
C LEU A 52 0.14 14.90 -1.83
N TYR A 53 -0.16 13.63 -2.12
CA TYR A 53 -1.44 13.17 -2.63
C TYR A 53 -2.07 12.26 -1.59
N TYR A 54 -3.15 12.71 -0.93
CA TYR A 54 -3.86 11.90 0.04
C TYR A 54 -4.98 11.11 -0.65
N HIS A 55 -5.00 9.79 -0.45
CA HIS A 55 -5.92 8.89 -1.13
C HIS A 55 -7.01 8.30 -0.23
N GLY A 56 -7.02 8.64 1.06
CA GLY A 56 -8.03 8.16 2.00
C GLY A 56 -7.86 6.69 2.33
N GLU A 57 -8.98 6.00 2.57
CA GLU A 57 -9.01 4.58 2.89
C GLU A 57 -8.52 3.70 1.72
N LYS A 58 -7.89 2.57 2.08
CA LYS A 58 -7.22 1.63 1.18
C LYS A 58 -8.01 1.31 -0.10
N GLU A 59 -9.33 1.09 0.01
CA GLU A 59 -10.20 0.66 -1.09
C GLU A 59 -10.29 1.70 -2.22
N GLY A 60 -10.19 3.00 -1.89
CA GLY A 60 -10.13 4.09 -2.86
C GLY A 60 -8.71 4.45 -3.33
N ALA A 61 -7.68 3.93 -2.65
CA ALA A 61 -6.28 4.24 -2.94
C ALA A 61 -5.71 3.43 -4.11
N ILE A 62 -6.17 2.19 -4.31
CA ILE A 62 -5.67 1.28 -5.35
C ILE A 62 -5.72 1.89 -6.75
N GLY A 63 -6.86 2.45 -7.16
CA GLY A 63 -7.01 3.07 -8.48
C GLY A 63 -6.17 4.33 -8.65
N LYS A 64 -5.84 5.02 -7.56
CA LYS A 64 -5.08 6.28 -7.56
C LYS A 64 -3.57 6.06 -7.39
N LEU A 65 -3.15 4.89 -6.90
CA LEU A 65 -1.74 4.51 -6.80
C LEU A 65 -1.08 4.41 -8.18
N GLN A 66 -1.82 4.01 -9.22
CA GLN A 66 -1.32 4.01 -10.60
C GLN A 66 -0.89 5.41 -11.06
N GLU A 67 -1.64 6.46 -10.70
CA GLU A 67 -1.28 7.84 -11.01
C GLU A 67 -0.02 8.30 -10.28
N ALA A 68 0.18 7.85 -9.03
CA ALA A 68 1.32 8.20 -8.21
C ALA A 68 2.62 7.54 -8.69
N TYR A 69 2.57 6.26 -9.03
CA TYR A 69 3.72 5.48 -9.47
C TYR A 69 4.05 5.65 -10.96
N LYS A 70 3.16 6.26 -11.75
CA LYS A 70 3.30 6.49 -13.22
C LYS A 70 3.67 5.23 -14.02
N CYS A 71 3.42 4.06 -13.44
CA CYS A 71 3.69 2.75 -14.00
C CYS A 71 2.42 1.91 -13.84
N PRO A 72 2.10 1.03 -14.81
CA PRO A 72 0.98 0.12 -14.68
C PRO A 72 1.24 -0.83 -13.51
N ILE A 73 0.54 -0.61 -12.40
CA ILE A 73 0.48 -1.55 -11.28
C ILE A 73 -0.63 -2.54 -11.61
N GLU A 74 -0.28 -3.81 -11.75
CA GLU A 74 -1.23 -4.92 -11.85
C GLU A 74 -1.33 -5.58 -10.47
N LEU A 75 -2.52 -5.59 -9.90
CA LEU A 75 -2.78 -6.19 -8.59
C LEU A 75 -3.15 -7.66 -8.73
N ILE A 76 -2.23 -8.53 -8.32
CA ILE A 76 -2.49 -9.95 -8.23
C ILE A 76 -2.84 -10.26 -6.78
N ALA A 77 -4.14 -10.33 -6.48
CA ALA A 77 -4.62 -10.73 -5.15
C ALA A 77 -4.78 -12.26 -5.08
N HIS A 78 -4.14 -12.90 -4.09
CA HIS A 78 -4.39 -14.31 -3.79
C HIS A 78 -5.78 -14.48 -3.15
N GLY A 79 -6.72 -15.09 -3.88
CA GLY A 79 -8.03 -15.52 -3.37
C GLY A 79 -9.25 -14.78 -3.92
N VAL A 80 -9.08 -13.61 -4.54
CA VAL A 80 -10.15 -12.96 -5.31
C VAL A 80 -9.55 -12.45 -6.61
N PRO A 81 -9.95 -12.99 -7.78
CA PRO A 81 -9.47 -12.46 -9.05
C PRO A 81 -10.05 -11.06 -9.22
N HIS A 82 -9.19 -10.05 -9.15
CA HIS A 82 -9.54 -8.66 -9.45
C HIS A 82 -8.81 -8.26 -10.72
N ARG A 83 -9.40 -8.63 -11.87
CA ARG A 83 -9.02 -8.10 -13.18
C ARG A 83 -9.95 -6.94 -13.51
N VAL A 84 -9.54 -5.72 -13.22
CA VAL A 84 -10.26 -4.52 -13.63
C VAL A 84 -9.65 -4.04 -14.94
N LEU A 85 -10.25 -4.40 -16.07
CA LEU A 85 -9.91 -3.84 -17.37
C LEU A 85 -10.69 -2.52 -17.53
N GLN A 86 -10.01 -1.46 -17.94
CA GLN A 86 -10.70 -0.23 -18.32
C GLN A 86 -11.44 -0.44 -19.64
N ASP A 87 -12.65 0.11 -19.74
CA ASP A 87 -13.37 0.17 -21.02
C ASP A 87 -12.65 1.10 -21.99
N HIS A 88 -12.12 0.52 -23.06
CA HIS A 88 -11.67 1.29 -24.22
C HIS A 88 -12.89 1.58 -25.10
N ASN A 89 -13.48 2.77 -24.95
CA ASN A 89 -14.30 3.32 -26.03
C ASN A 89 -13.38 3.71 -27.18
N LYS A 90 -13.70 3.19 -28.38
CA LYS A 90 -13.07 3.57 -29.64
C LYS A 90 -13.26 5.05 -29.94
#